data_AF-V9FSS9-F1
#
_entry.id   AF-V9FSS9-F1
#
_cell.length_a   1.000
_cell.length_b   1.000
_cell.length_c   1.000
_cell.angle_alpha   90.00
_cell.angle_beta   90.00
_cell.angle_gamma   90.00
#
_symmetry.space_group_name_H-M   'P 1'
#
loop_
_entity.id
_entity.type
_entity.pdbx_description
1 polymer ?
#
loop_
_entity_poly.entity_id
_entity_poly.type
_entity_poly.pdbx_seq_one_letter_code
_entity_poly.pdbx_strand_id
1 'polypeptide(L)' 'MMALPTIKCTKKNLKRYKRVRVEYGHKQNIINYIQGVYTPNKALDYFYGTLTDKERRSKQQLISK' A
#
# COMPACT_ATOMS: atom_id res chain seq x y z
N MET A 1 26.35 -45.91 16.71
CA MET A 1 25.38 -44.87 16.28
C MET A 1 25.61 -44.66 14.78
N MET A 2 24.73 -45.12 13.90
CA MET A 2 24.92 -44.98 12.45
C MET A 2 24.41 -43.60 12.00
N ALA A 3 25.27 -42.80 11.37
CA ALA A 3 24.90 -41.50 10.83
C ALA A 3 24.09 -41.68 9.53
N LEU A 4 22.90 -41.08 9.49
CA LEU A 4 22.04 -41.08 8.30
C LEU A 4 22.72 -40.28 7.17
N PRO A 5 22.70 -40.77 5.93
CA PRO A 5 23.33 -40.08 4.81
C PRO A 5 22.64 -38.75 4.51
N THR A 6 23.36 -37.64 4.66
CA THR A 6 22.91 -36.30 4.28
C THR A 6 23.35 -35.95 2.86
N ILE A 7 22.40 -35.56 2.03
CA ILE A 7 22.65 -35.02 0.68
C ILE A 7 23.43 -33.70 0.83
N LYS A 8 24.71 -33.68 0.42
CA LYS A 8 25.50 -32.45 0.32
C LYS A 8 25.09 -31.68 -0.95
N CYS A 9 25.04 -30.35 -0.86
CA CYS A 9 24.82 -29.38 -1.96
C CYS A 9 23.39 -29.02 -2.41
N THR A 10 22.32 -29.27 -1.65
CA THR A 10 21.02 -28.63 -1.92
C THR A 10 20.77 -27.43 -1.00
N LYS A 11 21.48 -26.32 -1.24
CA LYS A 11 21.11 -25.03 -0.62
C LYS A 11 19.74 -24.63 -1.18
N LYS A 12 18.67 -24.91 -0.44
CA LYS A 12 17.33 -24.38 -0.75
C LYS A 12 17.41 -22.86 -0.80
N ASN A 13 17.17 -22.27 -1.97
CA ASN A 13 16.97 -20.82 -2.08
C ASN A 13 15.68 -20.46 -1.33
N LEU A 14 15.81 -20.04 -0.07
CA LEU A 14 14.71 -19.53 0.72
C LEU A 14 14.16 -18.29 0.01
N LYS A 15 12.91 -18.37 -0.47
CA LYS A 15 12.18 -17.21 -0.99
C LYS A 15 12.11 -16.16 0.12
N ARG A 16 12.81 -15.04 -0.07
CA ARG A 16 12.73 -13.89 0.84
C ARG A 16 11.79 -12.86 0.23
N TYR A 17 10.68 -12.60 0.91
CA TYR A 17 9.79 -11.52 0.53
C TYR A 17 10.39 -10.18 0.98
N LYS A 18 10.39 -9.19 0.09
CA LYS A 18 10.75 -7.82 0.45
C LYS A 18 9.52 -7.15 1.07
N ARG A 19 9.67 -6.57 2.25
CA ARG A 19 8.66 -5.68 2.82
C ARG A 19 8.73 -4.35 2.06
N VAL A 20 7.68 -4.04 1.32
CA VAL A 20 7.52 -2.72 0.68
C VAL A 20 6.86 -1.80 1.69
N ARG A 21 7.55 -0.71 2.06
CA ARG A 21 6.97 0.31 2.94
C ARG A 21 5.87 1.04 2.16
N VAL A 22 4.64 0.86 2.58
CA VAL A 22 3.51 1.67 2.10
C VAL A 22 3.51 2.97 2.89
N GLU A 23 3.55 4.11 2.20
CA GLU A 23 3.53 5.42 2.83
C GLU A 23 2.11 5.76 3.30
N TYR A 24 1.75 5.30 4.50
CA TYR A 24 0.42 5.54 5.09
C TYR A 24 0.20 6.97 5.58
N GLY A 25 1.26 7.80 5.67
CA GLY A 25 1.14 9.20 6.12
C GLY A 25 0.21 10.02 5.24
N HIS A 26 0.27 9.80 3.92
CA HIS A 26 -0.62 10.47 2.98
C HIS A 26 -2.09 10.06 3.18
N LYS A 27 -2.37 8.77 3.50
CA LYS A 27 -3.73 8.31 3.81
C LYS A 27 -4.26 8.95 5.10
N GLN A 28 -3.42 9.05 6.13
CA GLN A 28 -3.81 9.68 7.38
C GLN A 28 -4.14 11.17 7.20
N ASN A 29 -3.36 11.89 6.39
CA ASN A 29 -3.62 13.30 6.09
C ASN A 29 -4.97 13.49 5.37
N ILE A 30 -5.31 12.61 4.44
CA ILE A 30 -6.61 12.62 3.76
C ILE A 30 -7.75 12.35 4.75
N ILE A 31 -7.60 11.37 5.64
CA ILE A 31 -8.61 11.05 6.67
C ILE A 31 -8.82 12.23 7.61
N ASN A 32 -7.74 12.83 8.12
CA ASN A 32 -7.81 13.99 9.00
C ASN A 32 -8.49 15.18 8.32
N TYR A 33 -8.20 15.41 7.03
CA TYR A 33 -8.85 16.44 6.24
C TYR A 33 -10.36 16.19 6.09
N ILE A 34 -10.78 14.95 5.80
CA ILE A 34 -12.21 14.62 5.68
C ILE A 34 -12.93 14.74 7.03
N GLN A 35 -12.30 14.28 8.12
CA GLN A 35 -12.84 14.43 9.49
C GLN A 35 -13.01 15.89 9.91
N GLY A 36 -12.18 16.79 9.37
CA GLY A 36 -12.24 18.24 9.60
C GLY A 36 -13.40 18.98 8.90
N VAL A 37 -14.50 18.29 8.55
CA VAL A 37 -15.72 18.84 7.89
C VAL A 37 -15.65 18.92 6.36
N TYR A 38 -14.59 18.39 5.72
CA TYR A 38 -14.46 18.42 4.26
C TYR A 38 -14.96 17.14 3.58
N THR A 39 -15.56 17.28 2.40
CA THR A 39 -16.05 16.13 1.64
C THR A 39 -14.90 15.38 0.94
N PRO A 40 -15.04 14.08 0.66
CA PRO A 40 -14.05 13.31 -0.11
C PRO A 40 -13.69 13.95 -1.45
N ASN A 41 -14.65 14.59 -2.14
CA ASN A 41 -14.40 15.28 -3.41
C ASN A 41 -13.48 16.49 -3.22
N LYS A 42 -13.69 17.29 -2.15
CA LYS A 42 -12.78 18.40 -1.82
C LYS A 42 -11.39 17.90 -1.42
N ALA A 43 -11.30 16.73 -0.77
CA ALA A 43 -10.01 16.12 -0.47
C ALA A 43 -9.28 15.71 -1.76
N LEU A 44 -10.00 15.18 -2.76
CA LEU A 44 -9.39 14.84 -4.05
C LEU A 44 -8.79 16.07 -4.74
N ASP A 45 -9.54 17.16 -4.79
CA ASP A 45 -9.08 18.40 -5.43
C ASP A 45 -7.89 19.01 -4.67
N TYR A 46 -7.88 18.92 -3.33
CA TYR A 46 -6.82 19.46 -2.49
C TYR A 46 -5.50 18.66 -2.55
N PHE A 47 -5.56 17.33 -2.50
CA PHE A 47 -4.36 16.47 -2.42
C PHE A 47 -3.80 16.05 -3.78
N TYR A 48 -4.65 15.99 -4.81
CA TYR A 48 -4.26 15.46 -6.12
C TYR A 48 -4.42 16.48 -7.26
N GLY A 49 -5.01 17.65 -7.01
CA GLY A 49 -5.15 18.72 -7.99
C GLY A 49 -6.01 18.31 -9.19
N THR A 50 -5.58 18.68 -10.39
CA THR A 50 -6.25 18.31 -11.65
C THR A 50 -6.00 16.85 -11.98
N LEU A 51 -7.00 16.01 -11.68
CA LEU A 51 -7.06 14.61 -12.06
C LEU A 51 -7.89 14.43 -13.34
N THR A 52 -7.51 13.48 -14.19
CA THR A 52 -8.41 13.00 -15.25
C THR A 52 -9.59 12.24 -14.63
N ASP A 53 -10.71 12.11 -15.34
CA ASP A 53 -11.93 11.45 -14.83
C ASP A 53 -11.68 10.02 -14.36
N LYS A 54 -10.81 9.28 -15.08
CA LYS A 54 -10.41 7.92 -14.73
C LYS A 54 -9.65 7.87 -13.41
N GLU A 55 -8.69 8.78 -13.23
CA GLU A 55 -7.89 8.86 -12.01
C GLU A 55 -8.73 9.31 -10.82
N ARG A 56 -9.63 10.30 -11.03
CA ARG A 56 -10.55 10.78 -10.01
C ARG A 56 -11.43 9.66 -9.47
N ARG A 57 -12.03 8.84 -10.35
CA ARG A 57 -12.83 7.67 -9.94
C ARG A 57 -11.99 6.65 -9.15
N SER A 58 -10.75 6.38 -9.57
CA SER A 58 -9.86 5.46 -8.85
C SER A 58 -9.51 5.97 -7.45
N LYS A 59 -9.17 7.26 -7.33
CA LYS A 59 -8.82 7.87 -6.04
C LYS A 59 -10.04 7.99 -5.11
N GLN A 60 -11.23 8.26 -5.63
CA GLN A 60 -12.46 8.27 -4.85
C GLN A 60 -12.76 6.89 -4.22
N GLN A 61 -12.60 5.82 -4.99
CA GLN A 61 -12.77 4.45 -4.48
C GLN A 61 -11.76 4.08 -3.39
N LEU A 62 -10.55 4.63 -3.44
CA LEU A 62 -9.52 4.44 -2.41
C LEU A 62 -9.83 5.14 -1.09
N ILE A 63 -10.57 6.25 -1.15
CA ILE A 63 -10.96 7.05 0.03
C ILE A 63 -12.25 6.51 0.67
N SER A 64 -13.16 5.95 -0.13
CA SER A 64 -14.48 5.48 0.32
C SER A 64 -14.48 4.09 1.00
N LYS A 65 -13.32 3.49 1.27
CA LYS A 65 -13.15 2.13 1.81
C LYS A 65 -12.40 2.14 3.15
#